data_AF-A0A9W5RDM6-F1
#
_entry.id   AF-A0A9W5RDM6-F1
#
_cell.length_a   1.000
_cell.length_b   1.000
_cell.length_c   1.000
_cell.angle_alpha   90.00
_cell.angle_beta   90.00
_cell.angle_gamma   90.00
#
_symmetry.space_group_name_H-M   'P 1'
#
loop_
_entity.id
_entity.type
_entity.pdbx_description
1 polymer ?
#
loop_
_entity_poly.entity_id
_entity_poly.type
_entity_poly.pdbx_seq_one_letter_code
_entity_poly.pdbx_strand_id
1 'polypeptide(L)'
;MTFRVGINGFGRIGRNFFRAAREQGADFEIVAVNDLTDNETLAHLLEWDSILGKLDADVTYDDESITVGGHRIAAFAERDPANIPWGDLGVDIVIESTGFFTDATKAKAHIDGGAKKVIISAPAKNEDATFVVGVNHTDYDPAKHNIISNASCTTNCLAPMAKVLDEAFGIERGLMTTIHAYTGDQRIHDAPHKDLRRARAAAVNIVPTTTGAARAVALVLPQLKGKLDGYALRVPVITGSVTDLTFTTKSEVSIESVNAAMKAAAEGPLKGVLSYSDGYLVSTDIVTDSHSSIFDAPLTKVIGDQVKVVSWYDNEWGYSNRLVDLTKYVGERL
;
A
#
# COMPACT_ATOMS: atom_id res chain seq x y z
N MET A 1 -9.71 12.60 21.57
CA MET A 1 -9.97 13.66 20.58
C MET A 1 -9.78 13.02 19.22
N THR A 2 -10.72 13.22 18.31
CA THR A 2 -10.59 12.74 16.93
C THR A 2 -9.55 13.62 16.23
N PHE A 3 -8.45 13.01 15.76
CA PHE A 3 -7.41 13.74 15.02
C PHE A 3 -7.85 13.97 13.57
N ARG A 4 -7.23 14.95 12.91
CA ARG A 4 -7.62 15.40 11.57
C ARG A 4 -6.62 14.98 10.51
N VAL A 5 -7.13 14.56 9.36
CA VAL A 5 -6.35 14.04 8.24
C VAL A 5 -6.57 14.89 7.00
N GLY A 6 -5.47 15.24 6.34
CA GLY A 6 -5.46 15.82 4.99
C GLY A 6 -4.92 14.80 3.98
N ILE A 7 -5.42 14.82 2.74
CA ILE A 7 -4.94 13.94 1.67
C ILE A 7 -4.32 14.79 0.57
N ASN A 8 -3.01 14.63 0.32
CA ASN A 8 -2.34 15.23 -0.82
C ASN A 8 -2.25 14.23 -1.97
N GLY A 9 -2.85 14.56 -3.11
CA GLY A 9 -3.06 13.66 -4.24
C GLY A 9 -4.31 12.82 -4.07
N PHE A 10 -5.46 13.36 -4.49
CA PHE A 10 -6.76 12.66 -4.51
C PHE A 10 -6.94 11.80 -5.78
N GLY A 11 -5.85 11.15 -6.19
CA GLY A 11 -5.78 10.16 -7.24
C GLY A 11 -6.25 8.78 -6.80
N ARG A 12 -5.71 7.72 -7.42
CA ARG A 12 -6.14 6.34 -7.16
C ARG A 12 -6.02 5.93 -5.68
N ILE A 13 -4.86 6.16 -5.06
CA ILE A 13 -4.62 5.79 -3.66
C ILE A 13 -5.33 6.75 -2.70
N GLY A 14 -5.35 8.07 -2.96
CA GLY A 14 -6.06 9.02 -2.11
C GLY A 14 -7.56 8.75 -2.00
N ARG A 15 -8.22 8.43 -3.13
CA ARG A 15 -9.65 8.05 -3.12
C ARG A 15 -9.88 6.69 -2.47
N ASN A 16 -9.00 5.71 -2.70
CA ASN A 16 -9.13 4.41 -2.03
C ASN A 16 -8.87 4.50 -0.52
N PHE A 17 -7.96 5.35 -0.07
CA PHE A 17 -7.76 5.66 1.35
C PHE A 17 -9.03 6.25 1.96
N PHE A 18 -9.66 7.23 1.29
CA PHE A 18 -10.93 7.79 1.74
C PHE A 18 -12.03 6.72 1.82
N ARG A 19 -12.19 5.90 0.77
CA ARG A 19 -13.18 4.82 0.73
C ARG A 19 -12.93 3.79 1.83
N ALA A 20 -11.68 3.36 2.02
CA ALA A 20 -11.30 2.41 3.07
C ALA A 20 -11.52 2.99 4.48
N ALA A 21 -11.18 4.26 4.72
CA ALA A 21 -11.41 4.91 6.01
C ALA A 21 -12.90 4.94 6.36
N ARG A 22 -13.76 5.23 5.37
CA ARG A 22 -15.22 5.19 5.54
C ARG A 22 -15.74 3.78 5.80
N GLU A 23 -15.30 2.79 5.03
CA GLU A 23 -15.74 1.40 5.19
C GLU A 23 -15.34 0.81 6.54
N GLN A 24 -14.13 1.13 7.02
CA GLN A 24 -13.66 0.72 8.34
C GLN A 24 -14.34 1.48 9.50
N GLY A 25 -15.08 2.55 9.23
CA GLY A 25 -15.58 3.45 10.28
C GLY A 25 -14.46 4.06 11.11
N ALA A 26 -13.39 4.52 10.45
CA ALA A 26 -12.21 5.05 11.14
C ALA A 26 -12.55 6.29 12.00
N ASP A 27 -12.01 6.33 13.23
CA ASP A 27 -12.23 7.40 14.20
C ASP A 27 -11.24 8.57 14.00
N PHE A 28 -11.20 9.09 12.76
CA PHE A 28 -10.50 10.33 12.40
C PHE A 28 -11.29 11.13 11.37
N GLU A 29 -11.09 12.44 11.34
CA GLU A 29 -11.83 13.34 10.45
C GLU A 29 -10.97 13.68 9.22
N ILE A 30 -11.42 13.30 8.02
CA ILE A 30 -10.79 13.77 6.76
C ILE A 30 -11.34 15.17 6.47
N VAL A 31 -10.50 16.19 6.64
CA VAL A 31 -10.94 17.60 6.57
C VAL A 31 -10.58 18.29 5.25
N ALA A 32 -9.58 17.77 4.54
CA ALA A 32 -9.13 18.37 3.30
C ALA A 32 -8.48 17.40 2.31
N VAL A 33 -8.62 17.73 1.02
CA VAL A 33 -7.94 17.07 -0.10
C VAL A 33 -7.23 18.11 -0.97
N ASN A 34 -6.12 17.73 -1.59
CA ASN A 34 -5.43 18.52 -2.60
C ASN A 34 -5.18 17.69 -3.86
N ASP A 35 -5.58 18.17 -5.03
CA ASP A 35 -5.22 17.59 -6.33
C ASP A 35 -5.31 18.65 -7.44
N LEU A 36 -4.55 18.50 -8.52
CA LEU A 36 -4.40 19.51 -9.56
C LEU A 36 -5.54 19.44 -10.60
N THR A 37 -6.79 19.46 -10.13
CA THR A 37 -8.01 19.41 -10.94
C THR A 37 -9.18 20.09 -10.22
N ASP A 38 -10.31 20.32 -10.91
CA ASP A 38 -11.53 20.89 -10.34
C ASP A 38 -12.33 19.92 -9.43
N ASN A 39 -13.16 20.49 -8.56
CA ASN A 39 -13.94 19.75 -7.56
C ASN A 39 -15.04 18.87 -8.20
N GLU A 40 -15.57 19.25 -9.37
CA GLU A 40 -16.51 18.43 -10.13
C GLU A 40 -15.86 17.09 -10.52
N THR A 41 -14.66 17.16 -11.09
CA THR A 41 -13.87 16.00 -11.48
C THR A 41 -13.53 15.12 -10.28
N LEU A 42 -13.11 15.72 -9.16
CA LEU A 42 -12.81 14.96 -7.94
C LEU A 42 -14.03 14.25 -7.37
N ALA A 43 -15.17 14.95 -7.29
CA ALA A 43 -16.44 14.39 -6.84
C ALA A 43 -16.89 13.24 -7.75
N HIS A 44 -16.82 13.43 -9.07
CA HIS A 44 -17.17 12.41 -10.05
C HIS A 44 -16.31 11.15 -9.91
N LEU A 45 -14.98 11.31 -9.83
CA LEU A 45 -14.05 10.19 -9.69
C LEU A 45 -14.10 9.50 -8.32
N LEU A 46 -14.62 10.19 -7.30
CA LEU A 46 -14.91 9.59 -6.00
C LEU A 46 -16.22 8.82 -6.01
N GLU A 47 -17.27 9.35 -6.66
CA GLU A 47 -18.57 8.69 -6.77
C GLU A 47 -18.47 7.42 -7.64
N TRP A 48 -17.77 7.49 -8.79
CA TRP A 48 -17.75 6.42 -9.79
C TRP A 48 -16.35 5.79 -9.92
N ASP A 49 -16.27 4.49 -9.66
CA ASP A 49 -15.04 3.71 -9.78
C ASP A 49 -15.23 2.47 -10.63
N SER A 50 -14.36 2.23 -11.61
CA SER A 50 -14.47 1.06 -12.50
C SER A 50 -14.14 -0.27 -11.81
N ILE A 51 -13.44 -0.25 -10.68
CA ILE A 51 -13.08 -1.45 -9.92
C ILE A 51 -14.00 -1.60 -8.71
N LEU A 52 -14.15 -0.52 -7.94
CA LEU A 52 -14.88 -0.52 -6.66
C LEU A 52 -16.37 -0.20 -6.80
N GLY A 53 -16.82 0.15 -8.01
CA GLY A 53 -18.20 0.56 -8.26
C GLY A 53 -18.56 1.94 -7.70
N LYS A 54 -19.86 2.21 -7.67
CA LYS A 54 -20.41 3.46 -7.14
C LYS A 54 -20.18 3.54 -5.62
N LEU A 55 -19.73 4.69 -5.13
CA LEU A 55 -19.66 4.97 -3.70
C LEU A 55 -21.06 4.98 -3.09
N ASP A 56 -21.24 4.27 -1.97
CA ASP A 56 -22.49 4.24 -1.22
C ASP A 56 -22.65 5.49 -0.31
N ALA A 57 -22.62 6.67 -0.93
CA ALA A 57 -22.86 7.97 -0.31
C ALA A 57 -23.20 9.00 -1.39
N ASP A 58 -24.03 10.00 -1.04
CA ASP A 58 -24.23 11.16 -1.90
C ASP A 58 -22.94 11.98 -1.95
N VAL A 59 -22.48 12.30 -3.17
CA VAL A 59 -21.31 13.13 -3.41
C VAL A 59 -21.74 14.39 -4.15
N THR A 60 -21.51 15.55 -3.55
CA THR A 60 -21.74 16.86 -4.16
C THR A 60 -20.49 17.71 -4.06
N TYR A 61 -20.44 18.84 -4.78
CA TYR A 61 -19.32 19.75 -4.78
C TYR A 61 -19.78 21.21 -4.91
N ASP A 62 -18.89 22.11 -4.52
CA ASP A 62 -18.95 23.53 -4.84
C ASP A 62 -17.54 24.06 -5.14
N ASP A 63 -17.38 25.37 -5.24
CA ASP A 63 -16.11 25.99 -5.61
C ASP A 63 -14.97 25.74 -4.60
N GLU A 64 -15.30 25.35 -3.36
CA GLU A 64 -14.32 25.25 -2.26
C GLU A 64 -14.17 23.83 -1.70
N SER A 65 -15.08 22.91 -2.04
CA SER A 65 -15.17 21.63 -1.36
C SER A 65 -15.82 20.50 -2.15
N ILE A 66 -15.65 19.29 -1.62
CA ILE A 66 -16.46 18.11 -1.92
C ILE A 66 -17.23 17.75 -0.64
N THR A 67 -18.51 17.42 -0.76
CA THR A 67 -19.33 16.95 0.36
C THR A 67 -19.74 15.50 0.12
N VAL A 68 -19.46 14.62 1.10
CA VAL A 68 -19.73 13.18 1.00
C VAL A 68 -20.61 12.76 2.17
N GLY A 69 -21.84 12.32 1.90
CA GLY A 69 -22.78 11.90 2.95
C GLY A 69 -23.05 12.98 4.01
N GLY A 70 -23.04 14.25 3.61
CA GLY A 70 -23.19 15.41 4.49
C GLY A 70 -21.90 15.91 5.16
N HIS A 71 -20.76 15.22 4.97
CA HIS A 71 -19.46 15.65 5.49
C HIS A 71 -18.72 16.51 4.45
N ARG A 72 -18.49 17.80 4.77
CA ARG A 72 -17.80 18.75 3.89
C ARG A 72 -16.29 18.63 4.05
N ILE A 73 -15.58 18.51 2.93
CA ILE A 73 -14.12 18.33 2.85
C ILE A 73 -13.56 19.45 1.97
N ALA A 74 -12.71 20.29 2.53
CA ALA A 74 -12.08 21.38 1.76
C ALA A 74 -11.23 20.80 0.62
N ALA A 75 -11.29 21.41 -0.56
CA ALA A 75 -10.57 20.95 -1.74
C ALA A 75 -9.65 22.05 -2.28
N PHE A 76 -8.39 21.68 -2.52
CA PHE A 76 -7.34 22.57 -2.99
C PHE A 76 -6.72 22.06 -4.30
N ALA A 77 -6.13 22.98 -5.07
CA ALA A 77 -5.41 22.67 -6.31
C ALA A 77 -4.01 23.30 -6.32
N GLU A 78 -3.27 23.10 -5.24
CA GLU A 78 -1.95 23.66 -5.02
C GLU A 78 -0.83 22.72 -5.46
N ARG A 79 0.14 23.29 -6.20
CA ARG A 79 1.32 22.56 -6.69
C ARG A 79 2.43 22.45 -5.65
N ASP A 80 2.56 23.47 -4.81
CA ASP A 80 3.56 23.51 -3.74
C ASP A 80 2.89 23.09 -2.42
N PRO A 81 3.29 21.96 -1.82
CA PRO A 81 2.72 21.48 -0.57
C PRO A 81 2.79 22.48 0.59
N ALA A 82 3.76 23.40 0.58
CA ALA A 82 3.93 24.40 1.63
C ALA A 82 2.84 25.49 1.60
N ASN A 83 2.16 25.68 0.46
CA ASN A 83 1.08 26.65 0.32
C ASN A 83 -0.28 26.11 0.75
N ILE A 84 -0.39 24.79 0.97
CA ILE A 84 -1.64 24.18 1.41
C ILE A 84 -1.82 24.51 2.90
N PRO A 85 -2.95 25.12 3.32
CA PRO A 85 -3.12 25.67 4.66
C PRO A 85 -3.48 24.58 5.69
N TRP A 86 -2.62 23.56 5.85
CA TRP A 86 -2.86 22.44 6.76
C TRP A 86 -3.04 22.90 8.21
N GLY A 87 -2.24 23.87 8.64
CA GLY A 87 -2.32 24.45 9.99
C GLY A 87 -3.66 25.12 10.27
N ASP A 88 -4.19 25.89 9.32
CA ASP A 88 -5.47 26.61 9.49
C ASP A 88 -6.66 25.64 9.57
N LEU A 89 -6.54 24.49 8.90
CA LEU A 89 -7.54 23.42 8.93
C LEU A 89 -7.38 22.49 10.14
N GLY A 90 -6.30 22.67 10.91
CA GLY A 90 -5.96 21.84 12.06
C GLY A 90 -5.60 20.40 11.68
N VAL A 91 -5.01 20.18 10.50
CA VAL A 91 -4.61 18.84 10.05
C VAL A 91 -3.44 18.33 10.89
N ASP A 92 -3.62 17.17 11.51
CA ASP A 92 -2.58 16.50 12.27
C ASP A 92 -1.69 15.63 11.38
N ILE A 93 -2.29 14.86 10.48
CA ILE A 93 -1.59 13.90 9.61
C ILE A 93 -1.93 14.20 8.15
N VAL A 94 -0.91 14.34 7.30
CA VAL A 94 -1.08 14.35 5.84
C VAL A 94 -0.77 12.97 5.28
N ILE A 95 -1.66 12.47 4.44
CA ILE A 95 -1.40 11.34 3.55
C ILE A 95 -0.82 11.87 2.26
N GLU A 96 0.46 11.59 2.02
CA GLU A 96 1.14 11.97 0.78
C GLU A 96 1.00 10.84 -0.26
N SER A 97 0.03 11.01 -1.16
CA SER A 97 -0.35 10.04 -2.19
C SER A 97 -0.26 10.57 -3.62
N THR A 98 0.49 11.64 -3.86
CA THR A 98 0.76 12.16 -5.21
C THR A 98 1.76 11.31 -5.98
N GLY A 99 2.70 10.67 -5.27
CA GLY A 99 3.86 9.99 -5.85
C GLY A 99 5.01 10.93 -6.27
N PHE A 100 4.83 12.25 -6.21
CA PHE A 100 5.87 13.23 -6.52
C PHE A 100 6.76 13.53 -5.30
N PHE A 101 6.19 13.56 -4.10
CA PHE A 101 6.90 13.88 -2.86
C PHE A 101 7.32 12.62 -2.08
N THR A 102 7.95 11.67 -2.79
CA THR A 102 8.51 10.43 -2.19
C THR A 102 9.88 10.62 -1.55
N ASP A 103 10.44 11.83 -1.60
CA ASP A 103 11.62 12.22 -0.83
C ASP A 103 11.15 13.01 0.39
N ALA A 104 11.44 12.50 1.59
CA ALA A 104 10.99 13.11 2.84
C ALA A 104 11.50 14.54 3.03
N THR A 105 12.67 14.87 2.46
CA THR A 105 13.19 16.25 2.48
C THR A 105 12.28 17.23 1.75
N LYS A 106 11.52 16.75 0.75
CA LYS A 106 10.51 17.53 0.03
C LYS A 106 9.14 17.40 0.69
N ALA A 107 8.77 16.22 1.16
CA ALA A 107 7.50 16.00 1.87
C ALA A 107 7.41 16.83 3.17
N LYS A 108 8.55 17.26 3.73
CA LYS A 108 8.62 18.21 4.84
C LYS A 108 7.85 19.50 4.59
N ALA A 109 7.66 19.91 3.33
CA ALA A 109 6.83 21.06 2.98
C ALA A 109 5.40 20.97 3.56
N HIS A 110 4.84 19.77 3.77
CA HIS A 110 3.56 19.60 4.46
C HIS A 110 3.62 20.00 5.94
N ILE A 111 4.72 19.70 6.62
CA ILE A 111 4.96 20.11 8.01
C ILE A 111 5.15 21.62 8.07
N ASP A 112 5.88 22.19 7.11
CA ASP A 112 6.06 23.64 7.00
C ASP A 112 4.72 24.35 6.74
N GLY A 113 3.77 23.69 6.04
CA GLY A 113 2.38 24.12 5.86
C GLY A 113 1.45 23.90 7.08
N GLY A 114 1.97 23.34 8.18
CA GLY A 114 1.31 23.25 9.48
C GLY A 114 0.82 21.85 9.91
N ALA A 115 1.04 20.80 9.11
CA ALA A 115 0.75 19.43 9.54
C ALA A 115 1.75 18.94 10.60
N LYS A 116 1.34 18.04 11.50
CA LYS A 116 2.26 17.47 12.51
C LYS A 116 3.05 16.28 11.98
N LYS A 117 2.41 15.42 11.18
CA LYS A 117 2.97 14.17 10.64
C LYS A 117 2.65 14.02 9.15
N VAL A 118 3.48 13.24 8.45
CA VAL A 118 3.28 12.87 7.05
C VAL A 118 3.47 11.37 6.88
N ILE A 119 2.52 10.72 6.22
CA ILE A 119 2.60 9.30 5.83
C ILE A 119 2.65 9.23 4.30
N ILE A 120 3.79 8.82 3.77
CA ILE A 120 4.01 8.64 2.33
C ILE A 120 3.43 7.29 1.90
N SER A 121 2.50 7.31 0.94
CA SER A 121 1.80 6.13 0.43
C SER A 121 2.59 5.37 -0.66
N ALA A 122 3.91 5.36 -0.55
CA ALA A 122 4.85 4.73 -1.48
C ALA A 122 6.22 4.53 -0.82
N PRO A 123 7.11 3.70 -1.39
CA PRO A 123 8.51 3.67 -0.98
C PRO A 123 9.13 5.07 -1.04
N ALA A 124 9.76 5.46 0.07
CA ALA A 124 10.32 6.79 0.22
C ALA A 124 11.85 6.79 0.17
N LYS A 125 12.41 8.00 0.22
CA LYS A 125 13.83 8.25 0.48
C LYS A 125 13.94 9.30 1.59
N ASN A 126 14.98 9.15 2.42
CA ASN A 126 15.29 10.07 3.51
C ASN A 126 14.17 10.19 4.58
N GLU A 127 13.18 9.30 4.54
CA GLU A 127 12.13 9.20 5.56
C GLU A 127 12.73 8.73 6.89
N ASP A 128 12.05 9.07 7.98
CA ASP A 128 12.51 8.73 9.32
C ASP A 128 12.48 7.20 9.53
N ALA A 129 11.43 6.55 9.02
CA ALA A 129 11.28 5.10 9.02
C ALA A 129 10.22 4.63 8.01
N THR A 130 10.37 3.39 7.56
CA THR A 130 9.37 2.65 6.79
C THR A 130 8.66 1.65 7.71
N PHE A 131 7.33 1.60 7.64
CA PHE A 131 6.51 0.70 8.44
C PHE A 131 5.61 -0.19 7.58
N VAL A 132 5.47 -1.43 8.02
CA VAL A 132 4.45 -2.38 7.56
C VAL A 132 3.66 -2.85 8.78
N VAL A 133 2.34 -2.64 8.74
CA VAL A 133 1.41 -3.06 9.79
C VAL A 133 1.43 -4.58 9.95
N GLY A 134 1.42 -5.06 11.18
CA GLY A 134 1.65 -6.47 11.53
C GLY A 134 3.11 -6.93 11.52
N VAL A 135 4.04 -6.13 10.98
CA VAL A 135 5.47 -6.51 10.89
C VAL A 135 6.32 -5.69 11.87
N ASN A 136 6.45 -4.39 11.66
CA ASN A 136 7.31 -3.51 12.46
C ASN A 136 6.66 -2.17 12.87
N HIS A 137 5.37 -1.97 12.58
CA HIS A 137 4.63 -0.76 12.97
C HIS A 137 4.72 -0.40 14.46
N THR A 138 4.98 -1.37 15.35
CA THR A 138 5.19 -1.14 16.79
C THR A 138 6.50 -0.45 17.13
N ASP A 139 7.43 -0.37 16.19
CA ASP A 139 8.70 0.35 16.34
C ASP A 139 8.53 1.86 16.10
N TYR A 140 7.31 2.32 15.79
CA TYR A 140 7.03 3.74 15.61
C TYR A 140 7.21 4.52 16.92
N ASP A 141 8.13 5.50 16.88
CA ASP A 141 8.41 6.45 17.95
C ASP A 141 7.86 7.84 17.56
N PRO A 142 6.79 8.35 18.20
CA PRO A 142 6.20 9.64 17.86
C PRO A 142 7.13 10.83 18.09
N ALA A 143 8.19 10.69 18.91
CA ALA A 143 9.17 11.75 19.12
C ALA A 143 10.22 11.84 18.00
N LYS A 144 10.44 10.75 17.26
CA LYS A 144 11.48 10.66 16.23
C LYS A 144 10.93 10.59 14.82
N HIS A 145 9.75 10.01 14.64
CA HIS A 145 9.20 9.70 13.33
C HIS A 145 8.07 10.71 13.01
N ASN A 146 8.39 11.67 12.16
CA ASN A 146 7.46 12.70 11.68
C ASN A 146 7.04 12.46 10.23
N ILE A 147 7.97 12.01 9.39
CA ILE A 147 7.73 11.68 7.98
C ILE A 147 8.09 10.21 7.78
N ILE A 148 7.07 9.39 7.60
CA ILE A 148 7.20 7.93 7.50
C ILE A 148 6.67 7.41 6.17
N SER A 149 7.06 6.20 5.81
CA SER A 149 6.53 5.51 4.63
C SER A 149 5.72 4.29 5.03
N ASN A 150 4.57 4.08 4.36
CA ASN A 150 3.80 2.83 4.44
C ASN A 150 4.31 1.77 3.44
N ALA A 151 5.56 1.90 2.97
CA ALA A 151 6.18 1.06 1.96
C ALA A 151 5.36 0.98 0.63
N SER A 152 5.52 -0.12 -0.12
CA SER A 152 4.71 -0.43 -1.31
C SER A 152 3.66 -1.50 -1.04
N CYS A 153 2.68 -1.63 -1.92
CA CYS A 153 1.71 -2.74 -1.91
C CYS A 153 2.42 -4.12 -1.95
N THR A 154 3.42 -4.30 -2.82
CA THR A 154 4.18 -5.55 -2.89
C THR A 154 4.99 -5.82 -1.61
N THR A 155 5.55 -4.79 -0.96
CA THR A 155 6.24 -4.96 0.33
C THR A 155 5.26 -5.34 1.44
N ASN A 156 4.08 -4.72 1.48
CA ASN A 156 3.02 -5.08 2.42
C ASN A 156 2.51 -6.52 2.22
N CYS A 157 2.55 -7.05 0.99
CA CYS A 157 2.26 -8.46 0.73
C CYS A 157 3.41 -9.38 1.16
N LEU A 158 4.63 -9.06 0.76
CA LEU A 158 5.78 -9.93 0.98
C LEU A 158 6.26 -9.97 2.43
N ALA A 159 6.25 -8.85 3.15
CA ALA A 159 6.87 -8.76 4.47
C ALA A 159 6.17 -9.62 5.55
N PRO A 160 4.82 -9.67 5.65
CA PRO A 160 4.15 -10.58 6.58
C PRO A 160 4.48 -12.05 6.30
N MET A 161 4.47 -12.46 5.03
CA MET A 161 4.83 -13.81 4.62
C MET A 161 6.31 -14.12 4.94
N ALA A 162 7.23 -13.22 4.58
CA ALA A 162 8.66 -13.39 4.86
C ALA A 162 8.95 -13.45 6.36
N LYS A 163 8.25 -12.67 7.20
CA LYS A 163 8.36 -12.73 8.65
C LYS A 163 8.04 -14.13 9.18
N VAL A 164 6.89 -14.68 8.80
CA VAL A 164 6.45 -16.02 9.27
C VAL A 164 7.42 -17.10 8.82
N LEU A 165 7.85 -17.07 7.55
CA LEU A 165 8.74 -18.08 6.99
C LEU A 165 10.16 -18.00 7.56
N ASP A 166 10.67 -16.80 7.80
CA ASP A 166 11.98 -16.60 8.43
C ASP A 166 11.98 -17.05 9.90
N GLU A 167 10.92 -16.73 10.65
CA GLU A 167 10.79 -17.16 12.04
C GLU A 167 10.64 -18.67 12.19
N ALA A 168 9.89 -19.31 11.29
CA ALA A 168 9.66 -20.75 11.34
C ALA A 168 10.82 -21.58 10.78
N PHE A 169 11.44 -21.15 9.67
CA PHE A 169 12.35 -21.99 8.88
C PHE A 169 13.72 -21.34 8.60
N GLY A 170 13.84 -20.04 8.84
CA GLY A 170 15.03 -19.25 8.54
C GLY A 170 15.26 -19.10 7.04
N ILE A 171 15.17 -17.87 6.52
CA ILE A 171 15.47 -17.60 5.12
C ILE A 171 16.98 -17.40 4.98
N GLU A 172 17.64 -18.19 4.13
CA GLU A 172 19.04 -17.99 3.76
C GLU A 172 19.19 -17.00 2.60
N ARG A 173 18.40 -17.22 1.55
CA ARG A 173 18.33 -16.39 0.33
C ARG A 173 17.02 -16.68 -0.40
N GLY A 174 16.52 -15.70 -1.13
CA GLY A 174 15.31 -15.85 -1.91
C GLY A 174 15.18 -14.85 -3.05
N LEU A 175 14.43 -15.26 -4.06
CA LEU A 175 14.06 -14.45 -5.21
C LEU A 175 12.55 -14.34 -5.28
N MET A 176 12.07 -13.11 -5.44
CA MET A 176 10.65 -12.81 -5.57
C MET A 176 10.35 -12.31 -6.99
N THR A 177 9.32 -12.88 -7.60
CA THR A 177 8.67 -12.27 -8.77
C THR A 177 7.28 -11.84 -8.36
N THR A 178 6.92 -10.59 -8.63
CA THR A 178 5.51 -10.19 -8.53
C THR A 178 4.88 -10.15 -9.91
N ILE A 179 3.81 -10.92 -10.10
CA ILE A 179 2.93 -10.77 -11.24
C ILE A 179 1.89 -9.75 -10.83
N HIS A 180 1.97 -8.56 -11.42
CA HIS A 180 1.33 -7.38 -10.89
C HIS A 180 0.37 -6.78 -11.91
N ALA A 181 -0.82 -6.39 -11.45
CA ALA A 181 -1.73 -5.55 -12.21
C ALA A 181 -1.01 -4.30 -12.76
N TYR A 182 -1.48 -3.79 -13.90
CA TYR A 182 -0.95 -2.52 -14.41
C TYR A 182 -1.37 -1.36 -13.50
N THR A 183 -0.67 -0.23 -13.61
CA THR A 183 -0.93 0.96 -12.77
C THR A 183 -0.94 2.23 -13.62
N GLY A 184 -1.36 3.35 -13.05
CA GLY A 184 -1.38 4.65 -13.74
C GLY A 184 -0.02 5.17 -14.23
N ASP A 185 1.09 4.60 -13.75
CA ASP A 185 2.44 4.90 -14.26
C ASP A 185 2.68 4.33 -15.68
N GLN A 186 1.93 3.29 -16.07
CA GLN A 186 2.04 2.69 -17.40
C GLN A 186 1.23 3.47 -18.46
N ARG A 187 1.44 3.11 -19.73
CA ARG A 187 0.80 3.76 -20.87
C ARG A 187 -0.31 2.90 -21.48
N ILE A 188 -1.42 3.53 -21.86
CA ILE A 188 -2.52 2.87 -22.57
C ILE A 188 -2.04 2.40 -23.95
N HIS A 189 -1.36 3.30 -24.68
CA HIS A 189 -0.68 3.02 -25.95
C HIS A 189 0.82 3.19 -25.80
N ASP A 190 1.59 2.75 -26.79
CA ASP A 190 3.04 3.00 -26.81
C ASP A 190 3.31 4.52 -26.74
N ALA A 191 3.96 4.99 -25.67
CA ALA A 191 4.18 6.41 -25.39
C ALA A 191 5.41 6.65 -24.50
N PRO A 192 6.00 7.87 -24.48
CA PRO A 192 7.22 8.15 -23.74
C PRO A 192 7.16 7.80 -22.26
N HIS A 193 8.18 7.09 -21.79
CA HIS A 193 8.39 6.75 -20.39
C HIS A 193 9.89 6.48 -20.13
N LYS A 194 10.39 6.77 -18.92
CA LYS A 194 11.81 6.61 -18.55
C LYS A 194 12.29 5.14 -18.55
N ASP A 195 11.39 4.23 -18.19
CA ASP A 195 11.55 2.78 -18.36
C ASP A 195 10.94 2.40 -19.72
N LEU A 196 11.78 2.03 -20.68
CA LEU A 196 11.39 1.69 -22.05
C LEU A 196 10.43 0.50 -22.14
N ARG A 197 10.42 -0.39 -21.13
CA ARG A 197 9.46 -1.50 -21.09
C ARG A 197 8.07 -0.98 -20.72
N ARG A 198 7.98 -0.07 -19.75
CA ARG A 198 6.72 0.60 -19.34
C ARG A 198 6.22 1.63 -20.35
N ALA A 199 7.03 2.00 -21.34
CA ALA A 199 6.61 2.80 -22.48
C ALA A 199 5.64 2.04 -23.41
N ARG A 200 5.53 0.71 -23.29
CA ARG A 200 4.68 -0.13 -24.14
C ARG A 200 3.25 -0.22 -23.59
N ALA A 201 2.28 -0.40 -24.50
CA ALA A 201 0.85 -0.52 -24.19
C ALA A 201 0.57 -1.57 -23.09
N ALA A 202 0.02 -1.12 -21.96
CA ALA A 202 -0.11 -1.90 -20.73
C ALA A 202 -1.09 -3.08 -20.85
N ALA A 203 -2.25 -2.85 -21.47
CA ALA A 203 -3.36 -3.80 -21.49
C ALA A 203 -3.20 -4.95 -22.50
N VAL A 204 -2.05 -5.05 -23.18
CA VAL A 204 -1.79 -6.10 -24.19
C VAL A 204 -0.41 -6.73 -24.06
N ASN A 205 0.35 -6.39 -23.02
CA ASN A 205 1.72 -6.90 -22.82
C ASN A 205 1.93 -7.45 -21.41
N ILE A 206 2.82 -8.43 -21.32
CA ILE A 206 3.55 -8.73 -20.08
C ILE A 206 4.79 -7.83 -20.09
N VAL A 207 4.89 -6.90 -19.14
CA VAL A 207 5.95 -5.89 -19.09
C VAL A 207 6.88 -6.15 -17.90
N PRO A 208 8.08 -6.70 -18.11
CA PRO A 208 9.04 -6.91 -17.04
C PRO A 208 9.62 -5.58 -16.55
N THR A 209 9.79 -5.40 -15.25
CA THR A 209 10.38 -4.19 -14.67
C THR A 209 11.07 -4.48 -13.35
N THR A 210 12.04 -3.66 -12.98
CA THR A 210 12.70 -3.76 -11.67
C THR A 210 11.74 -3.37 -10.56
N THR A 211 11.84 -4.02 -9.40
CA THR A 211 11.12 -3.63 -8.18
C THR A 211 12.09 -3.52 -7.01
N GLY A 212 11.89 -2.53 -6.16
CA GLY A 212 12.60 -2.41 -4.89
C GLY A 212 11.96 -3.21 -3.76
N ALA A 213 10.79 -3.81 -3.98
CA ALA A 213 9.94 -4.34 -2.90
C ALA A 213 10.62 -5.44 -2.06
N ALA A 214 11.31 -6.40 -2.72
CA ALA A 214 12.04 -7.46 -2.03
C ALA A 214 13.20 -6.91 -1.19
N ARG A 215 13.94 -5.92 -1.72
CA ARG A 215 15.02 -5.25 -0.99
C ARG A 215 14.47 -4.40 0.16
N ALA A 216 13.30 -3.78 -0.02
CA ALA A 216 12.63 -2.98 0.99
C ALA A 216 12.12 -3.80 2.18
N VAL A 217 11.95 -5.13 2.04
CA VAL A 217 11.70 -6.01 3.19
C VAL A 217 12.78 -5.85 4.25
N ALA A 218 14.03 -5.61 3.86
CA ALA A 218 15.12 -5.39 4.81
C ALA A 218 14.99 -4.12 5.66
N LEU A 219 14.13 -3.16 5.26
CA LEU A 219 13.84 -1.97 6.06
C LEU A 219 12.93 -2.29 7.24
N VAL A 220 12.10 -3.33 7.12
CA VAL A 220 11.12 -3.75 8.14
C VAL A 220 11.46 -5.09 8.81
N LEU A 221 12.36 -5.87 8.20
CA LEU A 221 12.93 -7.12 8.72
C LEU A 221 14.46 -7.08 8.50
N PRO A 222 15.22 -6.36 9.34
CA PRO A 222 16.65 -6.12 9.13
C PRO A 222 17.50 -7.40 9.01
N GLN A 223 17.09 -8.49 9.65
CA GLN A 223 17.75 -9.79 9.56
C GLN A 223 17.69 -10.43 8.17
N LEU A 224 16.84 -9.92 7.27
CA LEU A 224 16.71 -10.33 5.86
C LEU A 224 17.51 -9.44 4.90
N LYS A 225 18.30 -8.49 5.42
CA LYS A 225 19.14 -7.61 4.59
C LYS A 225 20.10 -8.40 3.71
N GLY A 226 20.01 -8.14 2.40
CA GLY A 226 20.84 -8.80 1.39
C GLY A 226 20.42 -10.23 1.02
N LYS A 227 19.35 -10.76 1.63
CA LYS A 227 18.88 -12.12 1.37
C LYS A 227 17.79 -12.21 0.32
N LEU A 228 17.01 -11.15 0.12
CA LEU A 228 15.88 -11.11 -0.81
C LEU A 228 16.13 -10.09 -1.94
N ASP A 229 15.89 -10.53 -3.17
CA ASP A 229 15.84 -9.66 -4.34
C ASP A 229 14.72 -10.09 -5.30
N GLY A 230 14.44 -9.31 -6.34
CA GLY A 230 13.34 -9.66 -7.23
C GLY A 230 13.08 -8.69 -8.38
N TYR A 231 12.09 -9.05 -9.20
CA TYR A 231 11.55 -8.21 -10.26
C TYR A 231 10.03 -8.34 -10.33
N ALA A 232 9.42 -7.51 -11.18
CA ALA A 232 7.98 -7.53 -11.43
C ALA A 232 7.68 -7.84 -12.90
N LEU A 233 6.57 -8.51 -13.13
CA LEU A 233 5.93 -8.68 -14.44
C LEU A 233 4.59 -7.97 -14.38
N ARG A 234 4.45 -6.83 -15.05
CA ARG A 234 3.14 -6.16 -15.17
C ARG A 234 2.30 -6.90 -16.20
N VAL A 235 1.06 -7.22 -15.89
CA VAL A 235 0.18 -7.98 -16.78
C VAL A 235 -1.13 -7.23 -17.07
N PRO A 236 -1.89 -7.61 -18.12
CA PRO A 236 -3.18 -7.01 -18.49
C PRO A 236 -4.35 -7.27 -17.52
N VAL A 237 -4.12 -7.03 -16.24
CA VAL A 237 -5.10 -7.14 -15.15
C VAL A 237 -5.19 -5.79 -14.45
N ILE A 238 -6.40 -5.32 -14.14
CA ILE A 238 -6.65 -3.96 -13.64
C ILE A 238 -6.36 -3.82 -12.14
N THR A 239 -6.68 -4.83 -11.33
CA THR A 239 -6.22 -4.99 -9.95
C THR A 239 -6.14 -6.47 -9.60
N GLY A 240 -5.40 -6.77 -8.54
CA GLY A 240 -5.16 -8.11 -8.06
C GLY A 240 -3.83 -8.63 -8.58
N SER A 241 -2.89 -8.77 -7.66
CA SER A 241 -1.49 -9.10 -7.92
C SER A 241 -1.06 -10.27 -7.03
N VAL A 242 0.07 -10.90 -7.37
CA VAL A 242 0.68 -11.95 -6.55
C VAL A 242 2.16 -11.70 -6.32
N THR A 243 2.66 -12.13 -5.18
CA THR A 243 4.09 -12.36 -4.94
C THR A 243 4.36 -13.86 -5.02
N ASP A 244 5.23 -14.28 -5.93
CA ASP A 244 5.85 -15.60 -5.97
C ASP A 244 7.24 -15.49 -5.33
N LEU A 245 7.42 -16.08 -4.15
CA LEU A 245 8.69 -16.13 -3.45
C LEU A 245 9.26 -17.54 -3.53
N THR A 246 10.48 -17.66 -4.07
CA THR A 246 11.29 -18.88 -3.98
C THR A 246 12.47 -18.64 -3.07
N PHE A 247 12.69 -19.47 -2.06
CA PHE A 247 13.73 -19.28 -1.08
C PHE A 247 14.33 -20.60 -0.58
N THR A 248 15.54 -20.52 -0.04
CA THR A 248 16.23 -21.63 0.64
C THR A 248 16.06 -21.46 2.15
N THR A 249 15.62 -22.53 2.79
CA THR A 249 15.49 -22.68 4.26
C THR A 249 16.80 -23.20 4.87
N LYS A 250 16.95 -23.11 6.20
CA LYS A 250 18.16 -23.64 6.89
C LYS A 250 18.24 -25.17 6.93
N SER A 251 17.12 -25.85 6.73
CA SER A 251 16.99 -27.30 6.78
C SER A 251 15.79 -27.73 5.95
N GLU A 252 15.74 -28.97 5.49
CA GLU A 252 14.60 -29.50 4.75
C GLU A 252 13.27 -29.30 5.50
N VAL A 253 12.22 -28.98 4.75
CA VAL A 253 10.86 -28.75 5.27
C VAL A 253 9.84 -29.56 4.46
N SER A 254 8.59 -29.58 4.90
CA SER A 254 7.48 -30.17 4.14
C SER A 254 6.43 -29.12 3.76
N ILE A 255 5.63 -29.40 2.73
CA ILE A 255 4.51 -28.53 2.33
C ILE A 255 3.56 -28.32 3.51
N GLU A 256 3.26 -29.37 4.27
CA GLU A 256 2.37 -29.34 5.42
C GLU A 256 2.91 -28.42 6.51
N SER A 257 4.22 -28.47 6.79
CA SER A 257 4.85 -27.60 7.80
C SER A 257 4.79 -26.12 7.40
N VAL A 258 5.08 -25.79 6.13
CA VAL A 258 5.02 -24.42 5.60
C VAL A 258 3.60 -23.88 5.68
N ASN A 259 2.62 -24.66 5.19
CA ASN A 259 1.23 -24.26 5.19
C ASN A 259 0.68 -24.12 6.62
N ALA A 260 1.06 -25.01 7.55
CA ALA A 260 0.66 -24.92 8.95
C ALA A 260 1.19 -23.66 9.64
N ALA A 261 2.45 -23.29 9.40
CA ALA A 261 3.03 -22.06 9.95
C ALA A 261 2.31 -20.81 9.43
N MET A 262 2.03 -20.75 8.12
CA MET A 262 1.30 -19.64 7.51
C MET A 262 -0.14 -19.55 8.03
N LYS A 263 -0.84 -20.68 8.16
CA LYS A 263 -2.19 -20.73 8.72
C LYS A 263 -2.24 -20.25 10.17
N ALA A 264 -1.32 -20.75 11.01
CA ALA A 264 -1.25 -20.34 12.42
C ALA A 264 -0.97 -18.84 12.57
N ALA A 265 -0.14 -18.26 11.72
CA ALA A 265 0.13 -16.83 11.72
C ALA A 265 -1.10 -16.01 11.28
N ALA A 266 -1.78 -16.43 10.21
CA ALA A 266 -2.97 -15.78 9.68
C ALA A 266 -4.16 -15.82 10.67
N GLU A 267 -4.34 -16.93 11.37
CA GLU A 267 -5.42 -17.10 12.36
C GLU A 267 -5.07 -16.51 13.74
N GLY A 268 -3.81 -16.13 13.95
CA GLY A 268 -3.28 -15.61 15.22
C GLY A 268 -2.68 -14.21 15.07
N PRO A 269 -1.35 -14.06 15.21
CA PRO A 269 -0.70 -12.75 15.37
C PRO A 269 -0.83 -11.81 14.17
N LEU A 270 -1.10 -12.32 12.97
CA LEU A 270 -1.25 -11.51 11.75
C LEU A 270 -2.70 -11.44 11.25
N LYS A 271 -3.68 -11.81 12.08
CA LYS A 271 -5.10 -11.73 11.73
C LYS A 271 -5.48 -10.32 11.27
N GLY A 272 -6.13 -10.24 10.11
CA GLY A 272 -6.51 -8.97 9.45
C GLY A 272 -5.41 -8.36 8.56
N VAL A 273 -4.17 -8.84 8.65
CA VAL A 273 -3.06 -8.46 7.76
C VAL A 273 -2.74 -9.59 6.77
N LEU A 274 -2.64 -10.82 7.28
CA LEU A 274 -2.41 -12.04 6.54
C LEU A 274 -3.67 -12.92 6.61
N SER A 275 -4.13 -13.41 5.47
CA SER A 275 -5.12 -14.48 5.39
C SER A 275 -4.52 -15.74 4.78
N TYR A 276 -5.16 -16.88 5.04
CA TYR A 276 -4.77 -18.19 4.51
C TYR A 276 -5.92 -18.73 3.66
N SER A 277 -5.61 -19.13 2.43
CA SER A 277 -6.57 -19.74 1.51
C SER A 277 -6.14 -21.16 1.14
N ASP A 278 -7.07 -22.10 1.25
CA ASP A 278 -7.00 -23.43 0.65
C ASP A 278 -7.85 -23.57 -0.63
N GLY A 279 -8.45 -22.45 -1.08
CA GLY A 279 -9.21 -22.37 -2.32
C GLY A 279 -8.35 -22.18 -3.56
N TYR A 280 -8.97 -22.29 -4.74
CA TYR A 280 -8.33 -22.11 -6.05
C TYR A 280 -8.58 -20.70 -6.58
N LEU A 281 -8.00 -19.70 -5.93
CA LEU A 281 -8.24 -18.28 -6.22
C LEU A 281 -7.67 -17.86 -7.58
N VAL A 282 -8.33 -16.90 -8.21
CA VAL A 282 -7.80 -16.09 -9.31
C VAL A 282 -7.87 -14.60 -8.95
N SER A 283 -7.25 -13.73 -9.77
CA SER A 283 -7.06 -12.32 -9.44
C SER A 283 -8.35 -11.55 -9.17
N THR A 284 -9.47 -11.95 -9.78
CA THR A 284 -10.77 -11.31 -9.58
C THR A 284 -11.41 -11.65 -8.24
N ASP A 285 -11.05 -12.78 -7.64
CA ASP A 285 -11.69 -13.26 -6.40
C ASP A 285 -11.21 -12.49 -5.17
N ILE A 286 -10.06 -11.82 -5.28
CA ILE A 286 -9.41 -11.06 -4.20
C ILE A 286 -9.63 -9.56 -4.34
N VAL A 287 -10.37 -9.11 -5.36
CA VAL A 287 -10.73 -7.70 -5.52
C VAL A 287 -11.51 -7.26 -4.29
N THR A 288 -11.14 -6.11 -3.72
CA THR A 288 -11.66 -5.61 -2.44
C THR A 288 -11.37 -6.44 -1.20
N ASP A 289 -10.49 -7.45 -1.28
CA ASP A 289 -9.97 -8.09 -0.07
C ASP A 289 -9.04 -7.10 0.66
N SER A 290 -9.33 -6.86 1.95
CA SER A 290 -8.63 -5.87 2.76
C SER A 290 -7.33 -6.38 3.34
N HIS A 291 -6.99 -7.67 3.23
CA HIS A 291 -5.73 -8.22 3.70
C HIS A 291 -4.55 -7.74 2.84
N SER A 292 -3.37 -7.63 3.45
CA SER A 292 -2.15 -7.29 2.75
C SER A 292 -1.57 -8.46 1.97
N SER A 293 -1.80 -9.67 2.47
CA SER A 293 -1.27 -10.91 1.96
C SER A 293 -2.31 -12.00 2.15
N ILE A 294 -2.69 -12.66 1.05
CA ILE A 294 -3.61 -13.79 1.03
C ILE A 294 -2.82 -15.01 0.56
N PHE A 295 -2.33 -15.81 1.50
CA PHE A 295 -1.46 -16.94 1.21
C PHE A 295 -2.23 -18.05 0.48
N ASP A 296 -1.70 -18.50 -0.67
CA ASP A 296 -2.31 -19.52 -1.51
C ASP A 296 -1.64 -20.88 -1.26
N ALA A 297 -2.23 -21.65 -0.34
CA ALA A 297 -1.65 -22.90 0.11
C ALA A 297 -1.55 -24.01 -0.95
N PRO A 298 -2.50 -24.15 -1.90
CA PRO A 298 -2.37 -25.08 -3.03
C PRO A 298 -1.15 -24.84 -3.92
N LEU A 299 -0.64 -23.61 -3.97
CA LEU A 299 0.53 -23.24 -4.78
C LEU A 299 1.88 -23.50 -4.11
N THR A 300 1.92 -23.88 -2.82
CA THR A 300 3.17 -24.24 -2.14
C THR A 300 3.88 -25.41 -2.84
N LYS A 301 5.19 -25.25 -3.09
CA LYS A 301 6.08 -26.31 -3.60
C LYS A 301 7.31 -26.41 -2.71
N VAL A 302 7.79 -27.63 -2.50
CA VAL A 302 9.02 -27.91 -1.74
C VAL A 302 9.87 -28.92 -2.51
N ILE A 303 11.17 -28.65 -2.61
CA ILE A 303 12.20 -29.54 -3.13
C ILE A 303 13.39 -29.47 -2.16
N GLY A 304 13.48 -30.43 -1.24
CA GLY A 304 14.51 -30.41 -0.18
C GLY A 304 14.37 -29.18 0.72
N ASP A 305 15.40 -28.33 0.73
CA ASP A 305 15.45 -27.06 1.46
C ASP A 305 14.90 -25.87 0.66
N GLN A 306 14.56 -26.05 -0.62
CA GLN A 306 14.01 -25.02 -1.48
C GLN A 306 12.48 -25.01 -1.42
N VAL A 307 11.93 -23.84 -1.14
CA VAL A 307 10.49 -23.62 -1.00
C VAL A 307 10.03 -22.55 -1.98
N LYS A 308 8.90 -22.78 -2.63
CA LYS A 308 8.17 -21.77 -3.41
C LYS A 308 6.79 -21.59 -2.80
N VAL A 309 6.43 -20.34 -2.56
CA VAL A 309 5.13 -19.92 -2.02
C VAL A 309 4.55 -18.76 -2.81
N VAL A 310 3.23 -18.65 -2.82
CA VAL A 310 2.50 -17.59 -3.49
C VAL A 310 1.55 -16.91 -2.50
N SER A 311 1.47 -15.58 -2.59
CA SER A 311 0.46 -14.80 -1.90
C SER A 311 -0.18 -13.81 -2.85
N TRP A 312 -1.50 -13.75 -2.85
CA TRP A 312 -2.28 -12.71 -3.52
C TRP A 312 -2.33 -11.43 -2.69
N TYR A 313 -2.64 -10.32 -3.36
CA TYR A 313 -2.98 -9.04 -2.74
C TYR A 313 -3.74 -8.16 -3.74
N ASP A 314 -4.81 -7.51 -3.29
CA ASP A 314 -5.35 -6.35 -4.00
C ASP A 314 -4.38 -5.20 -3.78
N ASN A 315 -3.62 -4.88 -4.83
CA ASN A 315 -2.57 -3.87 -4.79
C ASN A 315 -3.08 -2.45 -4.53
N GLU A 316 -4.39 -2.22 -4.57
CA GLU A 316 -5.00 -0.95 -4.26
C GLU A 316 -5.77 -1.00 -2.94
N TRP A 317 -6.63 -2.02 -2.77
CA TRP A 317 -7.53 -2.07 -1.62
C TRP A 317 -6.85 -2.51 -0.33
N GLY A 318 -6.14 -3.64 -0.34
CA GLY A 318 -5.39 -4.12 0.81
C GLY A 318 -4.34 -3.10 1.25
N TYR A 319 -3.68 -2.43 0.30
CA TYR A 319 -2.73 -1.35 0.61
C TYR A 319 -3.40 -0.12 1.26
N SER A 320 -4.54 0.32 0.73
CA SER A 320 -5.25 1.49 1.27
C SER A 320 -5.78 1.21 2.68
N ASN A 321 -6.24 -0.01 2.96
CA ASN A 321 -6.61 -0.43 4.30
C ASN A 321 -5.43 -0.39 5.28
N ARG A 322 -4.23 -0.83 4.85
CA ARG A 322 -3.01 -0.68 5.67
C ARG A 322 -2.61 0.76 5.91
N LEU A 323 -2.83 1.62 4.93
CA LEU A 323 -2.57 3.05 5.08
C LEU A 323 -3.51 3.67 6.13
N VAL A 324 -4.78 3.27 6.16
CA VAL A 324 -5.74 3.64 7.22
C VAL A 324 -5.28 3.10 8.57
N ASP A 325 -4.89 1.82 8.65
CA ASP A 325 -4.41 1.19 9.89
C ASP A 325 -3.19 1.91 10.47
N LEU A 326 -2.19 2.22 9.62
CA LEU A 326 -1.01 2.97 10.03
C LEU A 326 -1.37 4.40 10.47
N THR A 327 -2.30 5.05 9.77
CA THR A 327 -2.78 6.40 10.11
C THR A 327 -3.43 6.41 11.49
N LYS A 328 -4.29 5.42 11.80
CA LYS A 328 -4.88 5.24 13.13
C LYS A 328 -3.81 5.03 14.19
N TYR A 329 -2.86 4.13 13.94
CA TYR A 329 -1.78 3.82 14.87
C TYR A 329 -0.93 5.04 15.21
N VAL A 330 -0.60 5.86 14.22
CA VAL A 330 0.13 7.12 14.37
C VAL A 330 -0.71 8.16 15.11
N GLY A 331 -1.97 8.34 14.70
CA GLY A 331 -2.88 9.35 15.24
C GLY A 331 -3.24 9.16 16.71
N GLU A 332 -3.37 7.90 17.16
CA GLU A 332 -3.57 7.55 18.57
C GLU A 332 -2.38 7.92 19.48
N ARG A 333 -1.23 8.27 18.89
CA ARG A 333 0.04 8.56 19.58
C ARG A 333 0.52 10.00 19.35
N LEU A 334 -0.36 10.88 18.85
CA LEU A 334 -0.11 12.32 18.73
C LEU A 334 -0.19 13.03 20.08
#